data_AF-A0A3P6Q4V2-F1
#
_entry.id   AF-A0A3P6Q4V2-F1
#
_cell.length_a   1.000
_cell.length_b   1.000
_cell.length_c   1.000
_cell.angle_alpha   90.00
_cell.angle_beta   90.00
_cell.angle_gamma   90.00
#
_symmetry.space_group_name_H-M   'P 1'
#
loop_
_entity.id
_entity.type
_entity.pdbx_description
1 polymer ?
#
loop_
_entity_poly.entity_id
_entity_poly.type
_entity_poly.pdbx_seq_one_letter_code
_entity_poly.pdbx_strand_id
1 'polypeptide(L)'
;MLTSDHVYPPRPPPDQSLSSVHADKQLRAVFLRLFGSLFAGYRSCLTITRIHPQPVIHFNQSLFLVLRGIREPNEFFDRILSSMRFHQFILERGPPFRVCDVFDEEYDSARSNRRFLLPKYIAEERCPELDYEAFAEDFRRIVNKLSQKLLDNVSIFF
;
A
#
# COMPACT_ATOMS: atom_id res chain seq x y z
N MET A 1 -14.41 -14.88 62.85
CA MET A 1 -13.59 -13.67 62.69
C MET A 1 -12.28 -14.10 62.03
N LEU A 2 -11.85 -13.40 60.97
CA LEU A 2 -10.49 -13.35 60.39
C LEU A 2 -10.06 -14.58 59.55
N THR A 3 -9.58 -14.50 58.29
CA THR A 3 -9.24 -13.39 57.39
C THR A 3 -9.29 -13.85 55.92
N SER A 4 -9.67 -12.91 55.05
CA SER A 4 -9.56 -12.98 53.59
C SER A 4 -8.14 -12.57 53.16
N ASP A 5 -7.26 -13.52 52.86
CA ASP A 5 -5.87 -13.21 52.44
C ASP A 5 -5.56 -13.56 50.97
N HIS A 6 -6.58 -13.67 50.12
CA HIS A 6 -6.39 -14.00 48.69
C HIS A 6 -6.99 -12.97 47.71
N VAL A 7 -7.19 -11.72 48.12
CA VAL A 7 -7.88 -10.69 47.30
C VAL A 7 -6.95 -9.95 46.32
N TYR A 8 -5.63 -10.12 46.36
CA TYR A 8 -4.72 -9.43 45.43
C TYR A 8 -3.95 -10.39 44.52
N PRO A 9 -4.04 -10.26 43.18
CA PRO A 9 -3.09 -10.93 42.30
C PRO A 9 -1.66 -10.47 42.65
N PRO A 10 -0.65 -11.34 42.53
CA PRO A 10 0.74 -10.99 42.82
C PRO A 10 1.10 -9.71 42.06
N ARG A 11 1.62 -8.72 42.79
CA ARG A 11 2.07 -7.45 42.22
C ARG A 11 2.97 -7.76 41.01
N PRO A 12 2.66 -7.24 39.80
CA PRO A 12 3.52 -7.47 38.66
C PRO A 12 4.95 -7.00 39.00
N PRO A 13 5.99 -7.73 38.56
CA PRO A 13 7.37 -7.39 38.89
C PRO A 13 7.65 -5.91 38.54
N PRO A 14 8.46 -5.22 39.35
CA PRO A 14 8.69 -3.79 39.21
C PRO A 14 9.25 -3.51 37.82
N ASP A 15 8.53 -2.68 37.07
CA ASP A 15 8.87 -2.15 35.75
C ASP A 15 9.70 -3.07 34.86
N GLN A 16 9.01 -3.83 34.00
CA GLN A 16 9.57 -4.11 32.68
C GLN A 16 9.71 -2.79 31.92
N SER A 17 10.67 -1.96 32.33
CA SER A 17 11.21 -0.93 31.45
C SER A 17 11.54 -1.64 30.14
N LEU A 18 10.89 -1.23 29.06
CA LEU A 18 11.14 -1.80 27.75
C LEU A 18 12.65 -1.70 27.52
N SER A 19 13.34 -2.83 27.44
CA SER A 19 14.77 -2.79 27.10
C SER A 19 14.91 -1.98 25.81
N SER A 20 16.01 -1.25 25.64
CA SER A 20 16.25 -0.42 24.44
C SER A 20 15.98 -1.19 23.15
N VAL A 21 16.34 -2.48 23.10
CA VAL A 21 16.08 -3.38 21.97
C VAL A 21 14.58 -3.58 21.69
N HIS A 22 13.76 -3.68 22.73
CA HIS A 22 12.30 -3.81 22.59
C HIS A 22 11.67 -2.49 22.12
N ALA A 23 12.14 -1.34 22.63
CA ALA A 23 11.70 -0.03 22.17
C ALA A 23 12.05 0.22 20.70
N ASP A 24 13.26 -0.13 20.26
CA ASP A 24 13.70 -0.02 18.86
C ASP A 24 12.81 -0.85 17.92
N LYS A 25 12.49 -2.09 18.31
CA LYS A 25 11.59 -2.95 17.53
C LYS A 25 10.19 -2.35 17.40
N GLN A 26 9.65 -1.78 18.47
CA GLN A 26 8.36 -1.11 18.44
C GLN A 26 8.38 0.11 17.53
N LEU A 27 9.42 0.95 17.62
CA LEU A 27 9.57 2.12 16.76
C LEU A 27 9.63 1.70 15.28
N ARG A 28 10.44 0.70 14.95
CA ARG A 28 10.50 0.15 13.59
C ARG A 28 9.15 -0.38 13.11
N ALA A 29 8.40 -1.07 13.97
CA ALA A 29 7.06 -1.55 13.64
C ALA A 29 6.08 -0.41 13.34
N VAL A 30 6.14 0.69 14.10
CA VAL A 30 5.33 1.90 13.84
C VAL A 30 5.65 2.48 12.48
N PHE A 31 6.94 2.63 12.13
CA PHE A 31 7.33 3.11 10.81
C PHE A 31 6.91 2.16 9.68
N LEU A 32 7.05 0.85 9.87
CA LEU A 32 6.60 -0.14 8.89
C LEU A 32 5.10 -0.02 8.62
N ARG A 33 4.28 0.11 9.67
CA ARG A 33 2.83 0.34 9.54
C ARG A 33 2.51 1.66 8.87
N LEU A 34 3.23 2.72 9.23
CA LEU A 34 3.09 4.04 8.61
C LEU A 34 3.37 3.97 7.11
N PHE A 35 4.48 3.36 6.70
CA PHE A 35 4.84 3.24 5.28
C PHE A 35 3.94 2.27 4.52
N GLY A 36 3.56 1.14 5.12
CA GLY A 36 2.56 0.25 4.54
C GLY A 36 1.25 0.98 4.29
N SER A 37 0.87 1.87 5.22
CA SER A 37 -0.30 2.72 5.06
C SER A 37 -0.11 3.80 3.99
N LEU A 38 1.04 4.46 4.02
CA LEU A 38 1.39 5.56 3.13
C LEU A 38 1.56 5.11 1.68
N PHE A 39 1.98 3.87 1.43
CA PHE A 39 2.17 3.32 0.08
C PHE A 39 1.09 2.32 -0.34
N ALA A 40 0.06 2.05 0.46
CA ALA A 40 -1.07 1.21 0.04
C ALA A 40 -1.60 1.55 -1.37
N GLY A 41 -1.81 0.53 -2.20
CA GLY A 41 -2.19 0.69 -3.61
C GLY A 41 -1.03 0.98 -4.59
N TYR A 42 0.23 1.15 -4.12
CA TYR A 42 1.35 1.46 -5.03
C TYR A 42 1.51 0.42 -6.15
N ARG A 43 1.34 -0.88 -5.84
CA ARG A 43 1.48 -1.97 -6.81
C ARG A 43 0.51 -1.85 -7.99
N SER A 44 -0.71 -1.37 -7.75
CA SER A 44 -1.72 -1.14 -8.80
C SER A 44 -1.37 0.03 -9.73
N CYS A 45 -0.39 0.85 -9.34
CA CYS A 45 0.09 1.99 -10.10
C CYS A 45 1.42 1.72 -10.80
N LEU A 46 1.90 0.46 -10.78
CA LEU A 46 3.13 0.05 -11.45
C LEU A 46 2.82 -0.53 -12.84
N THR A 47 3.59 -0.10 -13.83
CA THR A 47 3.70 -0.74 -15.14
C THR A 47 5.07 -1.39 -15.24
N ILE A 48 5.12 -2.68 -15.57
CA ILE A 48 6.36 -3.46 -15.67
C ILE A 48 6.52 -3.96 -17.11
N THR A 49 7.55 -3.48 -17.80
CA THR A 49 7.88 -3.88 -19.17
C THR A 49 9.07 -4.85 -19.17
N ARG A 50 8.90 -6.03 -19.78
CA ARG A 50 9.88 -7.14 -19.73
C ARG A 50 10.54 -7.49 -21.07
N ILE A 51 10.53 -6.55 -22.03
CA ILE A 51 11.15 -6.77 -23.35
C ILE A 51 12.68 -6.58 -23.35
N HIS A 52 13.25 -6.18 -22.22
CA HIS A 52 14.68 -5.95 -22.02
C HIS A 52 15.26 -6.92 -20.98
N PRO A 53 16.59 -7.17 -21.00
CA PRO A 53 17.25 -8.02 -19.99
C PRO A 53 17.01 -7.56 -18.55
N GLN A 54 16.84 -6.26 -18.33
CA GLN A 54 16.40 -5.69 -17.07
C GLN A 54 14.95 -5.19 -17.20
N PRO A 55 14.04 -5.58 -16.30
CA PRO A 55 12.66 -5.12 -16.35
C PRO A 55 12.60 -3.61 -16.08
N VAL A 56 11.86 -2.89 -16.92
CA VAL A 56 11.62 -1.46 -16.73
C VAL A 56 10.36 -1.29 -15.91
N ILE A 57 10.44 -0.52 -14.83
CA ILE A 57 9.33 -0.28 -13.91
C ILE A 57 8.98 1.20 -13.95
N HIS A 58 7.73 1.50 -14.29
CA HIS A 58 7.17 2.85 -14.27
C HIS A 58 6.09 2.96 -13.20
N PHE A 59 6.13 4.04 -12.42
CA PHE A 59 5.09 4.35 -11.45
C PHE A 59 4.23 5.51 -11.96
N ASN A 60 2.92 5.29 -12.01
CA ASN A 60 1.96 6.31 -12.39
C ASN A 60 1.54 7.11 -11.15
N GLN A 61 2.24 8.22 -10.89
CA GLN A 61 1.97 9.11 -9.76
C GLN A 61 0.55 9.68 -9.80
N SER A 62 0.07 10.11 -10.96
CA SER A 62 -1.28 10.66 -11.11
C SER A 62 -2.34 9.64 -10.73
N LEU A 63 -2.22 8.39 -11.20
CA LEU A 63 -3.14 7.32 -10.83
C LEU A 63 -3.11 7.04 -9.32
N PHE A 64 -1.92 7.02 -8.71
CA PHE A 64 -1.77 6.80 -7.28
C PHE A 64 -2.46 7.88 -6.42
N LEU A 65 -2.38 9.15 -6.83
CA LEU A 65 -3.04 10.26 -6.15
C LEU A 65 -4.56 10.23 -6.34
N VAL A 66 -5.03 9.95 -7.57
CA VAL A 66 -6.46 9.82 -7.90
C VAL A 66 -7.12 8.72 -7.09
N LEU A 67 -6.49 7.53 -7.01
CA LEU A 67 -7.02 6.41 -6.22
C LEU A 67 -7.05 6.69 -4.71
N ARG A 68 -6.36 7.73 -4.24
CA ARG A 68 -6.37 8.21 -2.84
C ARG A 68 -7.30 9.39 -2.61
N GLY A 69 -7.93 9.91 -3.65
CA GLY A 69 -8.78 11.10 -3.58
C GLY A 69 -8.02 12.40 -3.38
N ILE A 70 -6.72 12.43 -3.67
CA ILE A 70 -5.90 13.64 -3.60
C ILE A 70 -6.07 14.37 -4.93
N ARG A 71 -6.87 15.46 -4.89
CA ARG A 71 -7.17 16.29 -6.08
C ARG A 71 -6.31 17.54 -6.18
N GLU A 72 -5.98 18.11 -5.04
CA GLU A 72 -5.19 19.33 -4.96
C GLU A 72 -3.69 18.98 -4.92
N PRO A 73 -2.83 19.85 -5.47
CA PRO A 73 -1.38 19.70 -5.34
C PRO A 73 -1.00 19.53 -3.87
N ASN A 74 -0.25 18.48 -3.57
CA ASN A 74 0.15 18.16 -2.21
C ASN A 74 1.68 18.02 -2.18
N GLU A 75 2.33 19.05 -1.63
CA GLU A 75 3.78 19.15 -1.61
C GLU A 75 4.46 17.95 -0.94
N PHE A 76 3.82 17.36 0.08
CA PHE A 76 4.34 16.16 0.72
C PHE A 76 4.37 14.98 -0.25
N PHE A 77 3.28 14.74 -0.99
CA PHE A 77 3.23 13.68 -1.99
C PHE A 77 4.16 13.95 -3.18
N ASP A 78 4.26 15.21 -3.62
CA ASP A 78 5.17 15.57 -4.70
C ASP A 78 6.62 15.30 -4.32
N ARG A 79 7.03 15.68 -3.10
CA ARG A 79 8.39 15.43 -2.59
C ARG A 79 8.65 13.94 -2.35
N ILE A 80 7.71 13.21 -1.75
CA ILE A 80 7.96 11.81 -1.41
C ILE A 80 7.97 10.91 -2.65
N LEU A 81 7.06 11.13 -3.60
CA LEU A 81 6.94 10.31 -4.81
C LEU A 81 8.03 10.63 -5.84
N SER A 82 8.54 11.88 -5.86
CA SER A 82 9.72 12.23 -6.66
C SER A 82 11.04 11.79 -6.02
N SER A 83 11.04 11.37 -4.75
CA SER A 83 12.28 11.03 -4.04
C SER A 83 12.98 9.80 -4.63
N MET A 84 14.31 9.81 -4.62
CA MET A 84 15.13 8.66 -5.04
C MET A 84 14.87 7.42 -4.17
N ARG A 85 14.49 7.61 -2.90
CA ARG A 85 14.18 6.50 -1.99
C ARG A 85 12.88 5.79 -2.36
N PHE A 86 11.87 6.54 -2.78
CA PHE A 86 10.65 5.95 -3.30
C PHE A 86 10.90 5.22 -4.64
N HIS A 87 11.72 5.80 -5.52
CA HIS A 87 12.16 5.12 -6.75
C HIS A 87 12.87 3.79 -6.46
N GLN A 88 13.82 3.79 -5.53
CA GLN A 88 14.50 2.56 -5.11
C GLN A 88 13.50 1.54 -4.52
N PHE A 89 12.57 2.01 -3.69
CA PHE A 89 11.52 1.17 -3.10
C PHE A 89 10.70 0.45 -4.17
N ILE A 90 10.23 1.14 -5.22
CA ILE A 90 9.45 0.50 -6.30
C ILE A 90 10.31 -0.42 -7.18
N LEU A 91 11.60 -0.14 -7.36
CA LEU A 91 12.50 -0.99 -8.14
C LEU A 91 12.77 -2.32 -7.43
N GLU A 92 13.02 -2.26 -6.12
CA GLU A 92 13.25 -3.45 -5.30
C GLU A 92 11.97 -4.26 -5.12
N ARG A 93 10.82 -3.58 -4.94
CA ARG A 93 9.58 -4.25 -4.54
C ARG A 93 8.56 -4.50 -5.63
N GLY A 94 8.69 -3.81 -6.75
CA GLY A 94 7.82 -3.89 -7.92
C GLY A 94 7.81 -5.25 -8.62
N PRO A 95 8.96 -5.94 -8.81
CA PRO A 95 8.98 -7.27 -9.43
C PRO A 95 8.09 -8.27 -8.66
N PRO A 96 7.25 -9.07 -9.35
CA PRO A 96 6.31 -9.97 -8.68
C PRO A 96 6.97 -11.24 -8.11
N PHE A 97 8.08 -11.70 -8.68
CA PHE A 97 8.78 -12.92 -8.25
C PHE A 97 10.05 -12.56 -7.47
N ARG A 98 9.87 -11.95 -6.31
CA ARG A 98 10.97 -11.62 -5.39
C ARG A 98 10.71 -12.24 -4.02
N VAL A 99 11.75 -12.28 -3.19
CA VAL A 99 11.60 -12.64 -1.77
C VAL A 99 10.77 -11.54 -1.09
N CYS A 100 9.71 -11.95 -0.40
CA CYS A 100 8.89 -11.07 0.44
C CYS A 100 9.58 -10.82 1.77
N ASP A 101 9.49 -9.59 2.28
CA ASP A 101 10.04 -9.21 3.58
C ASP A 101 8.94 -8.78 4.55
N VAL A 102 9.33 -8.37 5.76
CA VAL A 102 8.41 -7.93 6.82
C VAL A 102 7.52 -6.76 6.37
N PHE A 103 7.97 -5.93 5.42
CA PHE A 103 7.14 -4.87 4.88
C PHE A 103 5.98 -5.43 4.06
N ASP A 104 6.18 -6.50 3.27
CA ASP A 104 5.10 -7.15 2.52
C ASP A 104 4.04 -7.74 3.45
N GLU A 105 4.45 -8.39 4.53
CA GLU A 105 3.54 -8.93 5.55
C GLU A 105 2.70 -7.82 6.19
N GLU A 106 3.35 -6.73 6.62
CA GLU A 106 2.64 -5.58 7.20
C GLU A 106 1.78 -4.85 6.16
N TYR A 107 2.22 -4.78 4.89
CA TYR A 107 1.46 -4.19 3.79
C TYR A 107 0.17 -4.97 3.52
N ASP A 108 0.24 -6.30 3.47
CA ASP A 108 -0.92 -7.17 3.27
C ASP A 108 -1.88 -7.12 4.45
N SER A 109 -1.34 -7.04 5.68
CA SER A 109 -2.13 -6.80 6.89
C SER A 109 -2.82 -5.43 6.85
N ALA A 110 -2.10 -4.36 6.50
CA ALA A 110 -2.62 -3.01 6.39
C ALA A 110 -3.68 -2.90 5.28
N ARG A 111 -3.51 -3.63 4.17
CA ARG A 111 -4.48 -3.73 3.08
C ARG A 111 -5.74 -4.50 3.51
N SER A 112 -5.57 -5.58 4.28
CA SER A 112 -6.68 -6.41 4.76
C SER A 112 -7.52 -5.71 5.84
N ASN A 113 -6.87 -4.98 6.75
CA ASN A 113 -7.53 -4.13 7.73
C ASN A 113 -8.20 -2.91 7.09
N ARG A 114 -7.62 -2.40 6.00
CA ARG A 114 -8.25 -1.36 5.17
C ARG A 114 -9.02 -1.98 4.02
N ARG A 115 -10.16 -2.62 4.35
CA ARG A 115 -11.11 -3.18 3.37
C ARG A 115 -11.59 -2.21 2.28
N PHE A 116 -11.27 -0.91 2.31
CA PHE A 116 -11.85 0.06 1.36
C PHE A 116 -10.99 1.30 1.10
N LEU A 117 -9.77 1.15 0.57
CA LEU A 117 -9.17 2.29 -0.17
C LEU A 117 -9.63 2.36 -1.62
N LEU A 118 -10.32 1.33 -2.14
CA LEU A 118 -10.81 1.31 -3.52
C LEU A 118 -12.33 1.49 -3.71
N PRO A 119 -13.15 1.69 -2.66
CA PRO A 119 -14.41 2.40 -2.88
C PRO A 119 -14.94 3.33 -1.78
N LYS A 120 -14.18 3.79 -0.78
CA LYS A 120 -14.71 4.87 0.11
C LYS A 120 -14.73 6.24 -0.57
N TYR A 121 -13.73 6.55 -1.38
CA TYR A 121 -13.68 7.82 -2.10
C TYR A 121 -14.69 7.91 -3.26
N ILE A 122 -15.01 6.79 -3.91
CA ILE A 122 -16.08 6.74 -4.91
C ILE A 122 -17.47 6.82 -4.24
N ALA A 123 -17.61 6.39 -2.98
CA ALA A 123 -18.90 6.30 -2.30
C ALA A 123 -19.27 7.53 -1.44
N GLU A 124 -18.31 8.25 -0.86
CA GLU A 124 -18.62 9.22 0.22
C GLU A 124 -18.67 10.70 -0.22
N GLU A 125 -18.12 11.10 -1.38
CA GLU A 125 -18.39 12.45 -1.94
C GLU A 125 -18.83 12.37 -3.40
N ARG A 126 -20.14 12.52 -3.59
CA ARG A 126 -20.77 12.66 -4.90
C ARG A 126 -20.36 14.01 -5.49
N CYS A 127 -19.26 14.04 -6.23
CA CYS A 127 -18.87 15.16 -7.07
C CYS A 127 -19.95 15.33 -8.16
N PRO A 128 -20.81 16.37 -8.11
CA PRO A 128 -21.99 16.44 -8.98
C PRO A 128 -21.66 16.49 -10.47
N GLU A 129 -20.44 16.93 -10.79
CA GLU A 129 -19.92 17.09 -12.15
C GLU A 129 -19.18 15.87 -12.68
N LEU A 130 -18.79 14.92 -11.82
CA LEU A 130 -18.02 13.75 -12.23
C LEU A 130 -18.96 12.55 -12.35
N ASP A 131 -19.20 12.12 -13.58
CA ASP A 131 -19.91 10.87 -13.83
C ASP A 131 -19.02 9.68 -13.46
N TYR A 132 -19.17 9.23 -12.22
CA TYR A 132 -18.41 8.11 -11.65
C TYR A 132 -18.67 6.81 -12.39
N GLU A 133 -19.87 6.61 -12.92
CA GLU A 133 -20.19 5.42 -13.71
C GLU A 133 -19.46 5.48 -15.04
N ALA A 134 -19.49 6.62 -15.74
CA ALA A 134 -18.72 6.79 -16.98
C ALA A 134 -17.21 6.62 -16.75
N PHE A 135 -16.64 7.18 -15.67
CA PHE A 135 -15.22 6.99 -15.36
C PHE A 135 -14.89 5.52 -15.05
N ALA A 136 -15.71 4.85 -14.23
CA ALA A 136 -15.49 3.45 -13.87
C ALA A 136 -15.65 2.52 -15.07
N GLU A 137 -16.61 2.79 -15.95
CA GLU A 137 -16.77 2.10 -17.22
C GLU A 137 -15.58 2.34 -18.16
N ASP A 138 -15.11 3.58 -18.27
CA ASP A 138 -14.00 3.89 -19.16
C ASP A 138 -12.69 3.27 -18.65
N PHE A 139 -12.46 3.32 -17.33
CA PHE A 139 -11.36 2.62 -16.69
C PHE A 139 -11.45 1.09 -16.91
N ARG A 140 -12.61 0.47 -16.68
CA ARG A 140 -12.83 -0.95 -16.97
C ARG A 140 -12.59 -1.27 -18.44
N ARG A 141 -13.05 -0.40 -19.36
CA ARG A 141 -12.87 -0.55 -20.81
C ARG A 141 -11.40 -0.47 -21.19
N ILE A 142 -10.64 0.47 -20.62
CA ILE A 142 -9.19 0.61 -20.84
C ILE A 142 -8.47 -0.65 -20.36
N VAL A 143 -8.75 -1.11 -19.13
CA VAL A 143 -8.16 -2.32 -18.57
C VAL A 143 -8.50 -3.56 -19.42
N ASN A 144 -9.76 -3.70 -19.85
CA ASN A 144 -10.18 -4.81 -20.71
C ASN A 144 -9.53 -4.74 -22.10
N LYS A 145 -9.41 -3.55 -22.71
CA LYS A 145 -8.66 -3.38 -23.96
C LYS A 145 -7.19 -3.73 -23.81
N LEU A 146 -6.58 -3.35 -22.69
CA LEU A 146 -5.18 -3.65 -22.40
C LEU A 146 -4.97 -5.15 -22.18
N SER A 147 -5.90 -5.79 -21.45
CA SER A 147 -5.96 -7.24 -21.24
C SER A 147 -6.12 -7.97 -22.58
N GLN A 148 -7.06 -7.54 -23.42
CA GLN A 148 -7.29 -8.14 -24.73
C GLN A 148 -6.06 -8.00 -25.64
N LYS A 149 -5.44 -6.81 -25.71
CA LYS A 149 -4.18 -6.61 -26.45
C LYS A 149 -3.05 -7.52 -25.95
N LEU A 150 -2.96 -7.75 -24.64
CA LEU A 150 -1.99 -8.67 -24.07
C LEU A 150 -2.27 -10.11 -24.51
N LEU A 151 -3.53 -10.55 -24.48
CA LEU A 151 -3.93 -11.89 -24.93
C LEU A 151 -3.73 -12.08 -26.43
N ASP A 152 -4.09 -11.09 -27.24
CA ASP A 152 -3.93 -11.13 -28.70
C ASP A 152 -2.44 -11.18 -29.11
N ASN A 153 -1.57 -10.49 -28.36
CA ASN A 153 -0.12 -10.54 -28.60
C ASN A 153 0.53 -11.87 -28.17
N VAL A 154 -0.10 -12.63 -27.26
CA VAL A 154 0.39 -13.98 -26.89
C VAL A 154 0.05 -15.01 -27.98
N SER A 155 -1.04 -14.82 -28.72
CA SER A 155 -1.43 -15.68 -29.85
C SER A 155 -0.55 -15.55 -31.10
N ILE A 156 0.41 -14.61 -31.13
CA ILE A 156 1.37 -14.45 -32.24
C ILE A 156 2.70 -15.19 -31.93
N PHE A 157 2.88 -15.72 -30.73
CA PHE A 157 4.10 -16.43 -30.30
C PHE A 157 3.93 -17.94 -30.11
N PHE A 158 2.86 -18.54 -30.65
CA PHE A 158 2.72 -19.99 -30.80
C PHE A 158 2.45 -20.37 -32.26
#